data_AF-S6H2D7-F1
#
_entry.id   AF-S6H2D7-F1
#
_cell.length_a   1.000
_cell.length_b   1.000
_cell.length_c   1.000
_cell.angle_alpha   90.00
_cell.angle_beta   90.00
_cell.angle_gamma   90.00
#
_symmetry.space_group_name_H-M   'P 1'
#
loop_
_entity.id
_entity.type
_entity.pdbx_description
1 polymer ?
#
loop_
_entity_poly.entity_id
_entity_poly.type
_entity_poly.pdbx_seq_one_letter_code
_entity_poly.pdbx_strand_id
1 'polypeptide(L)' 'MNRNDALVLHRRTRAPNQVSVHCREIELRLADDGRHVMLSRYVELYSDECAAWCSVRHHRIPLISMIRWIISNGEGVQV' A
#
# COMPACT_ATOMS: atom_id res chain seq x y z
N MET A 1 -2.52 -7.23 21.43
CA MET A 1 -3.11 -6.93 20.12
C MET A 1 -1.98 -6.96 19.11
N ASN A 2 -1.82 -8.08 18.38
CA ASN A 2 -0.89 -8.11 17.25
C ASN A 2 -1.58 -7.33 16.13
N ARG A 3 -1.28 -6.03 16.01
CA ARG A 3 -1.71 -5.26 14.84
C ARG A 3 -1.06 -5.98 13.67
N ASN A 4 -1.83 -6.55 12.75
CA ASN A 4 -1.25 -7.12 11.54
C ASN A 4 -0.48 -5.99 10.85
N ASP A 5 0.85 -6.01 10.97
CA ASP A 5 1.71 -5.00 10.40
C ASP A 5 1.51 -5.01 8.89
N ALA A 6 1.37 -3.81 8.32
CA ALA A 6 1.14 -3.71 6.90
C ALA A 6 2.41 -4.10 6.13
N LEU A 7 2.26 -4.92 5.10
CA LEU A 7 3.32 -5.20 4.15
C LEU A 7 3.40 -4.05 3.16
N VAL A 8 4.47 -3.26 3.25
CA VAL A 8 4.78 -2.23 2.25
C VAL A 8 5.27 -2.91 0.97
N LEU A 9 4.49 -2.82 -0.09
CA LEU A 9 4.83 -3.38 -1.40
C LEU A 9 5.71 -2.46 -2.21
N HIS A 10 5.46 -1.15 -2.10
CA HIS A 10 6.17 -0.15 -2.85
C HIS A 10 6.13 1.18 -2.11
N ARG A 11 7.30 1.79 -1.91
CA ARG A 11 7.43 3.16 -1.41
C ARG A 11 8.34 3.94 -2.32
N ARG A 12 7.93 5.14 -2.69
CA ARG A 12 8.75 6.08 -3.44
C ARG A 12 8.62 7.47 -2.87
N THR A 13 9.76 8.05 -2.53
CA THR A 13 9.88 9.43 -2.10
C THR A 13 10.61 10.23 -3.19
N ARG A 14 10.15 11.44 -3.48
CA ARG A 14 10.83 12.38 -4.37
C ARG A 14 10.79 13.77 -3.75
N ALA A 15 11.89 14.51 -3.83
CA ALA A 15 11.94 15.93 -3.47
C ALA A 15 12.13 16.74 -4.76
N PRO A 16 11.04 17.16 -5.44
CA PRO A 16 11.17 17.86 -6.72
C PRO A 16 11.77 19.28 -6.58
N ASN A 17 11.72 19.86 -5.39
CA ASN A 17 12.42 21.10 -5.04
C ASN A 17 12.83 21.06 -3.55
N GLN A 18 13.54 22.09 -3.08
CA GLN A 18 14.05 22.14 -1.70
C GLN A 18 12.96 22.27 -0.63
N VAL A 19 11.73 22.63 -1.03
CA VAL A 19 10.63 22.97 -0.12
C VAL A 19 9.47 21.96 -0.17
N SER A 20 9.59 20.88 -0.96
CA SER A 20 8.53 19.88 -1.08
C SER A 20 9.03 18.45 -1.21
N VAL A 21 8.28 17.53 -0.63
CA VAL A 21 8.51 16.08 -0.67
C VAL A 21 7.21 15.37 -1.04
N HIS A 22 7.28 14.57 -2.09
CA HIS A 22 6.22 13.71 -2.56
C HIS A 22 6.49 12.28 -2.11
N CYS A 23 5.58 11.69 -1.34
CA CYS A 23 5.61 10.28 -0.98
C CYS A 23 4.48 9.54 -1.70
N ARG A 24 4.77 8.35 -2.22
CA ARG A 24 3.79 7.39 -2.70
C ARG A 24 4.07 6.04 -2.07
N GLU A 25 3.04 5.46 -1.47
CA GLU A 25 3.10 4.16 -0.82
C GLU A 25 1.96 3.26 -1.29
N ILE A 26 2.26 1.99 -1.50
CA ILE A 26 1.29 0.91 -1.64
C ILE A 26 1.58 -0.10 -0.53
N GLU A 27 0.58 -0.38 0.29
CA GLU A 27 0.65 -1.39 1.35
C GLU A 27 -0.48 -2.41 1.23
N LEU A 28 -0.24 -3.60 1.78
CA LEU A 28 -1.25 -4.62 2.04
C LEU A 28 -1.38 -4.88 3.53
N ARG A 29 -2.61 -5.02 4.02
CA ARG A 29 -2.88 -5.43 5.41
C ARG A 29 -3.99 -6.47 5.45
N LEU A 30 -3.83 -7.51 6.26
CA LEU A 30 -4.94 -8.41 6.57
C LEU A 30 -5.95 -7.65 7.45
N ALA A 31 -7.21 -7.57 7.00
CA ALA A 31 -8.28 -6.96 7.77
C ALA A 31 -8.56 -7.75 9.05
N ASP A 32 -9.14 -7.09 10.05
CA ASP A 32 -9.42 -7.68 11.37
C ASP A 32 -10.35 -8.91 11.30
N ASP A 33 -11.12 -9.04 10.21
CA ASP A 33 -12.01 -10.18 9.98
C ASP A 33 -11.29 -11.43 9.47
N GLY A 34 -9.99 -11.35 9.17
CA GLY A 34 -9.16 -12.45 8.64
C GLY A 34 -9.57 -12.95 7.25
N ARG A 35 -10.59 -12.35 6.62
CA ARG A 35 -11.17 -12.80 5.35
C ARG A 35 -10.89 -11.84 4.19
N HIS A 36 -10.43 -10.64 4.50
CA HIS A 36 -10.10 -9.63 3.50
C HIS A 36 -8.68 -9.11 3.65
N VAL A 37 -8.11 -8.70 2.53
CA VAL A 37 -6.90 -7.90 2.48
C VAL A 37 -7.28 -6.48 2.07
N MET A 38 -6.76 -5.51 2.80
CA MET A 38 -6.83 -4.10 2.46
C MET A 38 -5.59 -3.73 1.64
N LEU A 39 -5.79 -3.31 0.39
CA LEU A 39 -4.79 -2.64 -0.42
C LEU A 39 -4.99 -1.14 -0.27
N SER A 40 -4.02 -0.47 0.34
CA SER A 40 -4.05 0.98 0.51
C SER A 40 -3.00 1.63 -0.37
N ARG A 41 -3.37 2.70 -1.07
CA ARG A 41 -2.46 3.54 -1.85
C ARG A 41 -2.48 4.95 -1.29
N TYR A 42 -1.35 5.41 -0.79
CA TYR A 42 -1.15 6.76 -0.27
C TYR A 42 -0.40 7.61 -1.27
N VAL A 43 -0.81 8.87 -1.35
CA VAL A 43 -0.07 9.95 -1.99
C VAL A 43 -0.02 11.08 -0.99
N GLU A 44 1.19 11.44 -0.57
CA GLU A 44 1.41 12.52 0.38
C GLU A 44 2.32 13.58 -0.26
N LEU A 45 1.94 14.83 -0.10
CA LEU A 45 2.74 15.99 -0.45
C LEU A 45 2.98 16.79 0.81
N TYR A 46 4.25 16.85 1.21
CA TYR A 46 4.73 17.74 2.26
C TYR A 46 5.34 18.96 1.60
N SER A 47 4.99 20.16 2.04
CA SER A 47 5.62 21.40 1.59
C SER A 47 5.65 22.44 2.69
N ASP A 48 6.69 23.27 2.76
CA ASP A 48 6.79 24.34 3.76
C ASP A 48 5.74 25.45 3.53
N GLU A 49 5.30 25.64 2.29
CA GLU A 49 4.45 26.78 1.88
C GLU A 49 2.96 26.43 1.76
N CYS A 50 2.60 25.14 1.70
CA CYS A 50 1.23 24.66 1.55
C CYS A 50 0.91 23.56 2.57
N ALA A 51 -0.34 23.49 3.01
CA ALA A 51 -0.82 22.45 3.91
C ALA A 51 -0.52 21.05 3.34
N ALA A 52 -0.02 20.15 4.19
CA ALA A 52 0.27 18.78 3.80
C ALA A 52 -0.97 18.13 3.17
N TRP A 53 -0.85 17.71 1.91
CA TRP A 53 -1.94 17.06 1.19
C TRP A 53 -1.75 15.55 1.25
N CYS A 54 -2.74 14.82 1.78
CA CYS A 54 -2.76 13.36 1.77
C CYS A 54 -4.02 12.88 1.04
N SER A 55 -3.83 12.02 0.04
CA SER A 55 -4.91 11.27 -0.58
C SER A 55 -4.65 9.79 -0.37
N VAL A 56 -5.66 9.09 0.15
CA VAL A 56 -5.63 7.64 0.30
C VAL A 56 -6.77 6.99 -0.49
N ARG A 57 -6.49 5.85 -1.10
CA ARG A 57 -7.52 4.96 -1.65
C ARG A 57 -7.35 3.58 -1.06
N HIS A 58 -8.45 3.02 -0.58
CA HIS A 58 -8.49 1.68 -0.01
C HIS A 58 -9.32 0.75 -0.90
N HIS A 59 -8.81 -0.45 -1.13
CA HIS A 59 -9.55 -1.54 -1.74
C HIS A 59 -9.61 -2.71 -0.77
N ARG A 60 -10.84 -3.16 -0.47
CA ARG A 60 -11.07 -4.38 0.31
C ARG A 60 -11.23 -5.55 -0.65
N ILE A 61 -10.37 -6.54 -0.52
CA ILE A 61 -10.28 -7.67 -1.46
C ILE A 61 -10.49 -8.96 -0.66
N PRO A 62 -11.42 -9.86 -1.06
CA PRO A 62 -11.53 -11.16 -0.43
C PRO A 62 -10.21 -11.93 -0.54
N LEU A 63 -9.65 -12.36 0.60
CA LEU A 63 -8.33 -13.01 0.68
C LEU A 63 -8.25 -14.23 -0.23
N ILE A 64 -9.30 -15.07 -0.24
CA ILE A 64 -9.37 -16.26 -1.09
C ILE A 64 -9.30 -15.91 -2.57
N SER A 65 -9.91 -14.79 -2.99
CA SER A 65 -9.86 -14.36 -4.39
C SER A 65 -8.46 -13.91 -4.78
N MET A 66 -7.79 -13.17 -3.90
CA MET A 66 -6.40 -12.75 -4.11
C MET A 66 -5.45 -13.95 -4.18
N ILE A 67 -5.55 -14.91 -3.26
CA ILE A 67 -4.71 -16.13 -3.27
C ILE A 67 -4.90 -16.92 -4.56
N ARG A 68 -6.16 -17.14 -4.98
CA ARG A 68 -6.45 -17.82 -6.25
C ARG A 68 -5.82 -17.09 -7.43
N TRP A 69 -5.95 -15.77 -7.48
CA TRP A 69 -5.34 -14.96 -8.53
C TRP A 69 -3.81 -15.10 -8.54
N ILE A 70 -3.15 -15.03 -7.38
CA ILE A 70 -1.69 -15.22 -7.26
C ILE A 70 -1.29 -16.60 -7.75
N ILE A 71 -1.99 -17.67 -7.36
CA ILE A 71 -1.68 -19.03 -7.82
C ILE A 71 -1.84 -19.14 -9.34
N SER A 72 -2.90 -18.54 -9.90
CA SER A 72 -3.17 -18.60 -11.33
C SER A 72 -2.22 -17.76 -12.19
N ASN A 73 -1.56 -16.74 -11.63
CA ASN A 73 -0.73 -15.79 -12.37
C ASN A 73 0.73 -15.75 -11.91
N GLY A 74 1.08 -16.48 -10.86
CA GLY A 74 2.43 -16.56 -10.33
C GLY A 74 3.31 -17.44 -11.21
N GLU A 75 4.56 -17.05 -11.38
CA GLU A 75 5.56 -17.88 -12.03
C GLU A 75 6.02 -18.98 -11.06
N GLY A 76 6.05 -20.23 -11.51
CA GLY A 76 6.59 -21.34 -10.74
C GLY A 76 8.11 -21.20 -10.63
N VAL A 77 8.62 -20.95 -9.42
CA VAL A 77 10.05 -20.97 -9.15
C VAL A 77 10.48 -22.42 -8.91
N GLN A 78 11.32 -22.97 -9.79
CA GLN A 78 12.04 -24.21 -9.47
C GLN A 78 13.12 -23.89 -8.43
N VAL A 79 13.04 -24.53 -7.27
CA VAL A 79 14.00 -24.40 -6.15
C VAL A 79 14.94 -25.60 -6.17
#